data_AF-A0A316HL75-F1
#
_entry.id   AF-A0A316HL75-F1
#
_cell.length_a   1.000
_cell.length_b   1.000
_cell.length_c   1.000
_cell.angle_alpha   90.00
_cell.angle_beta   90.00
_cell.angle_gamma   90.00
#
_symmetry.space_group_name_H-M   'P 1'
#
loop_
_entity.id
_entity.type
_entity.pdbx_description
1 polymer ?
#
loop_
_entity_poly.entity_id
_entity_poly.type
_entity_poly.pdbx_seq_one_letter_code
_entity_poly.pdbx_strand_id
1 'polypeptide(L)'
;MKRSNFFYRLCFMLLTGTAVIFTQCKKSSLGTKAFAANTEKTTVTRSVTSFVHPGVLNTAANLDLIRNQVNSGDASRTAAYQKVIDFINNNPMPTQFYSTVYVGSNGHTSPSKSQIRKDAILAYALALRFAKTGDTQWSDKCKFILNGWASTFQNYAPIDASDNPHQSDLEASWTTPSFVAAAEIIRYYQPGGVSANWAASEITTFTNYLNNVKDNYINHTFGGYGYNYNNNWNVSAGYAKMAVGVFLNSATVFNDGENQLNITLPAMINTDGTMPEECDRTDCVHYQYSLTGFTFAAEIALMQGDNSLYAALSNRISSGYDFMYRSFFQNITCDYCSTSSAVYPGLEVAYHHYGTSNMNALRTVNGNATPVYAPADNTFLGFTTYTHYNVGGGNTTPPPSNNPPIGTVISLKGFNGKYVSGENGTQAMTCTRATAGDWEHFTVLDAGDGKVYLRSMGKYVSSENGTQAITCNRTTPGDWEKFTWGVNADGTITLQGFNGKFVSSENGTQAMTCTRTTASGWESFGLNQ
;
A
#
# COMPACT_ATOMS: atom_id res chain seq x y z
N MET A 1 48.27 86.44 3.64
CA MET A 1 47.39 87.61 3.48
C MET A 1 46.84 87.60 2.05
N LYS A 2 45.51 87.48 1.86
CA LYS A 2 44.72 87.69 0.62
C LYS A 2 44.89 86.66 -0.54
N ARG A 3 43.86 85.82 -0.81
CA ARG A 3 42.85 85.86 -1.93
C ARG A 3 43.48 85.56 -3.32
N SER A 4 42.99 84.69 -4.22
CA SER A 4 41.68 84.05 -4.44
C SER A 4 41.76 82.86 -5.45
N ASN A 5 40.69 82.05 -5.49
CA ASN A 5 40.15 81.25 -6.61
C ASN A 5 40.89 80.00 -7.11
N PHE A 6 40.31 78.81 -6.87
CA PHE A 6 39.66 77.99 -7.92
C PHE A 6 38.98 76.73 -7.33
N PHE A 7 37.67 76.60 -7.55
CA PHE A 7 36.90 75.37 -7.85
C PHE A 7 36.97 74.15 -6.90
N TYR A 8 35.85 73.80 -6.23
CA TYR A 8 34.87 72.80 -6.73
C TYR A 8 33.76 72.54 -5.69
N ARG A 9 32.52 72.65 -6.16
CA ARG A 9 31.26 71.98 -5.77
C ARG A 9 30.77 72.07 -4.30
N LEU A 10 29.73 72.88 -4.21
CA LEU A 10 28.76 73.08 -3.14
C LEU A 10 28.17 71.75 -2.63
N CYS A 11 28.23 71.57 -1.31
CA CYS A 11 27.57 70.52 -0.56
C CYS A 11 26.60 71.19 0.43
N PHE A 12 25.44 70.54 0.65
CA PHE A 12 24.39 70.86 1.63
C PHE A 12 23.47 72.08 1.39
N MET A 13 22.22 71.83 0.98
CA MET A 13 21.08 71.72 1.91
C MET A 13 19.73 71.44 1.21
N LEU A 14 18.96 70.55 1.85
CA LEU A 14 17.50 70.54 2.01
C LEU A 14 16.55 70.11 0.87
N LEU A 15 15.81 69.04 1.21
CA LEU A 15 14.42 68.70 0.87
C LEU A 15 14.08 68.27 -0.56
N THR A 16 14.17 66.96 -0.79
CA THR A 16 13.22 66.25 -1.66
C THR A 16 12.64 65.05 -0.91
N GLY A 17 11.31 65.02 -0.82
CA GLY A 17 10.56 63.94 -0.20
C GLY A 17 10.74 62.64 -0.98
N THR A 18 11.10 61.59 -0.25
CA THR A 18 10.89 60.22 -0.68
C THR A 18 10.09 59.54 0.42
N ALA A 19 8.82 59.28 0.11
CA ALA A 19 7.99 58.40 0.90
C ALA A 19 8.64 57.01 0.85
N VAL A 20 9.26 56.60 1.96
CA VAL A 20 9.63 55.21 2.18
C VAL A 20 8.32 54.45 2.34
N ILE A 21 7.92 53.76 1.27
CA ILE A 21 6.91 52.71 1.37
C ILE A 21 7.53 51.62 2.25
N PHE A 22 7.22 51.68 3.54
CA PHE A 22 7.26 50.51 4.40
C PHE A 22 6.24 49.53 3.82
N THR A 23 6.65 48.68 2.89
CA THR A 23 5.97 47.40 2.71
C THR A 23 6.21 46.62 3.98
N GLN A 24 5.27 46.75 4.91
CA GLN A 24 5.06 45.76 5.94
C GLN A 24 4.96 44.42 5.21
N CYS A 25 6.01 43.60 5.27
CA CYS A 25 5.82 42.16 5.30
C CYS A 25 5.04 41.87 6.58
N LYS A 26 3.72 42.05 6.52
CA LYS A 26 2.82 41.41 7.48
C LYS A 26 3.16 39.94 7.39
N LYS A 27 3.68 39.38 8.48
CA LYS A 27 3.59 37.95 8.76
C LYS A 27 2.19 37.53 8.32
N SER A 28 2.09 36.75 7.26
CA SER A 28 0.91 35.94 7.04
C SER A 28 0.83 35.03 8.25
N SER A 29 -0.01 35.42 9.21
CA SER A 29 -0.57 34.45 10.14
C SER A 29 -1.08 33.31 9.28
N LEU A 30 -0.55 32.11 9.50
CA LEU A 30 -1.14 30.88 9.00
C LEU A 30 -2.59 30.87 9.48
N GLY A 31 -3.47 31.41 8.66
CA GLY A 31 -4.90 31.32 8.87
C GLY A 31 -5.22 29.84 8.77
N THR A 32 -5.65 29.25 9.87
CA THR A 32 -6.36 27.98 9.91
C THR A 32 -7.57 28.11 9.00
N LYS A 33 -7.41 27.83 7.70
CA LYS A 33 -8.53 27.46 6.86
C LYS A 33 -8.98 26.10 7.34
N ALA A 34 -9.95 26.09 8.25
CA ALA A 34 -10.75 24.89 8.47
C ALA A 34 -11.37 24.54 7.11
N PHE A 35 -11.04 23.35 6.59
CA PHE A 35 -11.76 22.80 5.45
C PHE A 35 -13.25 22.76 5.78
N ALA A 36 -14.10 23.06 4.80
CA ALA A 36 -15.53 22.80 4.94
C ALA A 36 -15.71 21.36 5.39
N ALA A 37 -16.45 21.13 6.47
CA ALA A 37 -16.64 19.80 7.03
C ALA A 37 -17.19 18.88 5.93
N ASN A 38 -16.36 17.95 5.45
CA ASN A 38 -16.81 16.97 4.48
C ASN A 38 -17.88 16.10 5.18
N THR A 39 -19.07 16.02 4.59
CA THR A 39 -20.23 15.31 5.14
C THR A 39 -20.27 13.85 4.69
N GLU A 40 -19.33 13.41 3.84
CA GLU A 40 -19.12 12.00 3.53
C GLU A 40 -18.80 11.23 4.82
N LYS A 41 -19.65 10.26 5.14
CA LYS A 41 -19.43 9.31 6.24
C LYS A 41 -19.04 7.98 5.63
N THR A 42 -17.97 7.38 6.12
CA THR A 42 -17.70 5.97 5.86
C THR A 42 -18.72 5.11 6.62
N THR A 43 -19.12 3.99 6.02
CA THR A 43 -20.05 3.04 6.67
C THR A 43 -19.35 2.36 7.85
N VAL A 44 -20.13 2.00 8.88
CA VAL A 44 -19.62 1.38 10.12
C VAL A 44 -18.75 0.15 9.82
N THR A 45 -17.53 0.16 10.36
CA THR A 45 -16.53 -0.92 10.29
C THR A 45 -17.00 -2.18 11.02
N ARG A 46 -16.54 -3.33 10.54
CA ARG A 46 -16.65 -4.57 11.31
C ARG A 46 -15.64 -4.45 12.45
N SER A 47 -16.10 -4.45 13.70
CA SER A 47 -15.15 -4.45 14.83
C SER A 47 -14.30 -5.72 14.82
N VAL A 48 -12.99 -5.57 14.63
CA VAL A 48 -12.03 -6.67 14.74
C VAL A 48 -11.90 -7.03 16.22
N THR A 49 -12.17 -8.30 16.56
CA THR A 49 -12.13 -8.82 17.95
C THR A 49 -11.11 -9.93 18.15
N SER A 50 -10.44 -10.37 17.09
CA SER A 50 -9.42 -11.43 17.11
C SER A 50 -8.33 -11.11 16.09
N PHE A 51 -7.08 -11.43 16.42
CA PHE A 51 -5.93 -11.08 15.60
C PHE A 51 -5.27 -12.30 14.96
N VAL A 52 -4.83 -12.10 13.73
CA VAL A 52 -4.07 -13.05 12.92
C VAL A 52 -2.63 -12.61 13.04
N HIS A 53 -1.73 -13.57 13.24
CA HIS A 53 -0.32 -13.29 13.48
C HIS A 53 0.59 -14.15 12.60
N PRO A 54 1.69 -13.59 12.06
CA PRO A 54 2.00 -12.16 12.01
C PRO A 54 0.90 -11.37 11.26
N GLY A 55 0.59 -10.16 11.75
CA GLY A 55 -0.56 -9.37 11.29
C GLY A 55 -0.25 -7.96 10.78
N VAL A 56 1.04 -7.62 10.66
CA VAL A 56 1.48 -6.28 10.22
C VAL A 56 2.19 -6.38 8.87
N LEU A 57 1.40 -6.20 7.80
CA LEU A 57 1.74 -6.29 6.37
C LEU A 57 2.30 -7.62 5.86
N ASN A 58 2.53 -8.60 6.73
CA ASN A 58 2.96 -9.93 6.32
C ASN A 58 2.21 -10.96 7.13
N THR A 59 1.66 -11.98 6.47
CA THR A 59 1.16 -13.20 7.12
C THR A 59 2.23 -14.28 7.07
N ALA A 60 2.07 -15.35 7.85
CA ALA A 60 2.94 -16.52 7.73
C ALA A 60 2.91 -17.10 6.29
N ALA A 61 1.73 -17.17 5.67
CA ALA A 61 1.55 -17.69 4.31
C ALA A 61 2.28 -16.83 3.25
N ASN A 62 2.21 -15.50 3.36
CA ASN A 62 2.98 -14.60 2.51
C ASN A 62 4.49 -14.85 2.70
N LEU A 63 4.95 -14.88 3.95
CA LEU A 63 6.37 -15.09 4.25
C LEU A 63 6.89 -16.44 3.73
N ASP A 64 6.08 -17.50 3.79
CA ASP A 64 6.40 -18.81 3.20
C ASP A 64 6.51 -18.71 1.67
N LEU A 65 5.58 -18.02 1.00
CA LEU A 65 5.62 -17.83 -0.45
C LEU A 65 6.91 -17.12 -0.88
N ILE A 66 7.19 -15.95 -0.30
CA ILE A 66 8.36 -15.17 -0.71
C ILE A 66 9.67 -15.86 -0.33
N ARG A 67 9.70 -16.60 0.78
CA ARG A 67 10.82 -17.49 1.14
C ARG A 67 11.06 -18.52 0.03
N ASN A 68 10.00 -19.23 -0.37
CA ASN A 68 10.09 -20.28 -1.38
C ASN A 68 10.53 -19.74 -2.73
N GLN A 69 9.97 -18.60 -3.16
CA GLN A 69 10.36 -17.93 -4.40
C GLN A 69 11.86 -17.57 -4.43
N VAL A 70 12.41 -16.98 -3.35
CA VAL A 70 13.86 -16.72 -3.30
C VAL A 70 14.66 -18.02 -3.31
N ASN A 71 14.25 -19.02 -2.51
CA ASN A 71 15.00 -20.27 -2.39
C ASN A 71 14.94 -21.14 -3.66
N SER A 72 13.91 -20.99 -4.49
CA SER A 72 13.80 -21.62 -5.81
C SER A 72 14.48 -20.82 -6.92
N GLY A 73 15.08 -19.66 -6.62
CA GLY A 73 15.80 -18.85 -7.59
C GLY A 73 14.94 -17.96 -8.47
N ASP A 74 13.73 -17.57 -8.02
CA ASP A 74 12.92 -16.57 -8.74
C ASP A 74 13.71 -15.27 -8.89
N ALA A 75 13.93 -14.83 -10.13
CA ALA A 75 14.82 -13.71 -10.43
C ALA A 75 14.30 -12.38 -9.86
N SER A 76 12.99 -12.13 -9.97
CA SER A 76 12.37 -10.89 -9.51
C SER A 76 12.40 -10.78 -7.99
N ARG A 77 12.02 -11.86 -7.30
CA ARG A 77 12.04 -11.93 -5.83
C ARG A 77 13.46 -11.90 -5.30
N THR A 78 14.42 -12.57 -5.96
CA THR A 78 15.83 -12.54 -5.57
C THR A 78 16.39 -11.12 -5.67
N ALA A 79 16.08 -10.38 -6.74
CA ALA A 79 16.49 -8.99 -6.90
C ALA A 79 15.87 -8.08 -5.82
N ALA A 80 14.60 -8.28 -5.48
CA ALA A 80 13.94 -7.54 -4.40
C ALA A 80 14.52 -7.88 -3.02
N TYR A 81 14.77 -9.16 -2.75
CA TYR A 81 15.40 -9.62 -1.51
C TYR A 81 16.82 -9.08 -1.35
N GLN A 82 17.56 -8.93 -2.45
CA GLN A 82 18.88 -8.31 -2.41
C GLN A 82 18.83 -6.90 -1.82
N LYS A 83 17.72 -6.15 -1.99
CA LYS A 83 17.58 -4.82 -1.37
C LYS A 83 17.47 -4.88 0.16
N VAL A 84 16.89 -5.94 0.70
CA VAL A 84 16.92 -6.23 2.14
C VAL A 84 18.36 -6.46 2.61
N ILE A 85 19.13 -7.23 1.84
CA ILE A 85 20.54 -7.51 2.15
C ILE A 85 21.40 -6.24 2.06
N ASP A 86 21.24 -5.46 1.01
CA ASP A 86 21.96 -4.20 0.79
C ASP A 86 21.71 -3.23 1.96
N PHE A 87 20.46 -3.11 2.41
CA PHE A 87 20.11 -2.28 3.56
C PHE A 87 20.79 -2.78 4.85
N ILE A 88 20.77 -4.07 5.13
CA ILE A 88 21.44 -4.64 6.31
C ILE A 88 22.95 -4.37 6.26
N ASN A 89 23.58 -4.55 5.10
CA ASN A 89 25.03 -4.37 4.97
C ASN A 89 25.45 -2.89 5.11
N ASN A 90 24.60 -1.96 4.67
CA ASN A 90 24.85 -0.52 4.77
C ASN A 90 24.50 0.08 6.13
N ASN A 91 23.82 -0.67 7.00
CA ASN A 91 23.38 -0.19 8.31
C ASN A 91 23.93 -1.09 9.43
N PRO A 92 25.04 -0.70 10.07
CA PRO A 92 25.62 -1.50 11.14
C PRO A 92 24.69 -1.57 12.35
N MET A 93 24.81 -2.69 13.09
CA MET A 93 24.13 -2.90 14.37
C MET A 93 24.44 -1.75 15.33
N PRO A 94 23.46 -1.24 16.08
CA PRO A 94 23.70 -0.23 17.10
C PRO A 94 24.59 -0.80 18.22
N THR A 95 25.45 0.05 18.79
CA THR A 95 26.29 -0.31 19.95
C THR A 95 25.73 0.22 21.26
N GLN A 96 24.70 1.06 21.20
CA GLN A 96 24.00 1.67 22.32
C GLN A 96 22.57 2.03 21.91
N PHE A 97 21.72 2.29 22.90
CA PHE A 97 20.35 2.77 22.72
C PHE A 97 20.16 4.05 23.54
N TYR A 98 19.33 4.97 23.04
CA TYR A 98 19.08 6.23 23.72
C TYR A 98 17.87 6.11 24.65
N SER A 99 17.99 6.59 25.88
CA SER A 99 16.84 6.67 26.80
C SER A 99 15.88 7.79 26.42
N THR A 100 16.40 8.90 25.90
CA THR A 100 15.60 10.01 25.34
C THR A 100 15.90 10.19 23.87
N VAL A 101 14.84 10.19 23.05
CA VAL A 101 14.94 10.51 21.62
C VAL A 101 14.57 11.98 21.41
N TYR A 102 15.54 12.77 20.94
CA TYR A 102 15.36 14.20 20.71
C TYR A 102 14.91 14.44 19.28
N VAL A 103 13.74 15.04 19.08
CA VAL A 103 13.08 15.15 17.78
C VAL A 103 12.93 16.60 17.36
N GLY A 104 13.48 16.93 16.19
CA GLY A 104 13.29 18.23 15.56
C GLY A 104 12.20 18.23 14.50
N SER A 105 11.61 19.40 14.25
CA SER A 105 10.60 19.68 13.23
C SER A 105 11.25 20.22 11.94
N ASN A 106 10.52 20.20 10.81
CA ASN A 106 10.99 20.76 9.53
C ASN A 106 12.40 20.28 9.08
N GLY A 107 12.70 19.00 9.31
CA GLY A 107 13.99 18.41 8.95
C GLY A 107 15.11 18.57 9.99
N HIS A 108 14.87 19.30 11.09
CA HIS A 108 15.81 19.35 12.21
C HIS A 108 16.00 17.94 12.80
N THR A 109 17.25 17.51 12.92
CA THR A 109 17.59 16.12 13.26
C THR A 109 18.62 16.03 14.38
N SER A 110 18.56 14.92 15.12
CA SER A 110 19.50 14.56 16.17
C SER A 110 20.07 13.16 15.91
N PRO A 111 21.17 12.78 16.58
CA PRO A 111 21.68 11.40 16.52
C PRO A 111 20.65 10.36 16.98
N SER A 112 19.88 10.65 18.04
CA SER A 112 18.89 9.70 18.57
C SER A 112 17.68 9.54 17.65
N LYS A 113 17.21 10.62 17.01
CA LYS A 113 16.16 10.57 15.97
C LYS A 113 16.61 9.77 14.75
N SER A 114 17.80 10.07 14.24
CA SER A 114 18.36 9.36 13.08
C SER A 114 18.54 7.87 13.40
N GLN A 115 19.01 7.54 14.60
CA GLN A 115 19.23 6.17 15.01
C GLN A 115 17.91 5.39 15.16
N ILE A 116 16.90 5.91 15.86
CA ILE A 116 15.66 5.15 16.10
C ILE A 116 14.93 4.82 14.78
N ARG A 117 14.88 5.77 13.83
CA ARG A 117 14.29 5.53 12.51
C ARG A 117 15.03 4.43 11.76
N LYS A 118 16.36 4.54 11.67
CA LYS A 118 17.22 3.55 11.01
C LYS A 118 17.12 2.18 11.68
N ASP A 119 17.16 2.12 13.01
CA ASP A 119 17.08 0.88 13.79
C ASP A 119 15.71 0.19 13.62
N ALA A 120 14.61 0.95 13.50
CA ALA A 120 13.28 0.39 13.23
C ALA A 120 13.22 -0.34 11.88
N ILE A 121 13.76 0.27 10.82
CA ILE A 121 13.86 -0.36 9.50
C ILE A 121 14.85 -1.53 9.49
N LEU A 122 15.98 -1.40 10.19
CA LEU A 122 16.99 -2.46 10.30
C LEU A 122 16.43 -3.68 11.03
N ALA A 123 15.66 -3.50 12.11
CA ALA A 123 14.98 -4.58 12.80
C ALA A 123 14.05 -5.35 11.86
N TYR A 124 13.24 -4.65 11.06
CA TYR A 124 12.35 -5.28 10.08
C TYR A 124 13.12 -5.99 8.96
N ALA A 125 14.18 -5.39 8.43
CA ALA A 125 15.05 -6.03 7.43
C ALA A 125 15.69 -7.33 7.96
N LEU A 126 16.18 -7.32 9.21
CA LEU A 126 16.74 -8.50 9.87
C LEU A 126 15.67 -9.58 10.09
N ALA A 127 14.44 -9.19 10.45
CA ALA A 127 13.33 -10.12 10.58
C ALA A 127 12.95 -10.76 9.23
N LEU A 128 12.93 -10.00 8.14
CA LEU A 128 12.73 -10.54 6.79
C LEU A 128 13.86 -11.48 6.35
N ARG A 129 15.11 -11.18 6.73
CA ARG A 129 16.25 -12.08 6.49
C ARG A 129 16.12 -13.38 7.29
N PHE A 130 15.67 -13.31 8.54
CA PHE A 130 15.31 -14.49 9.32
C PHE A 130 14.18 -15.28 8.63
N ALA A 131 13.11 -14.60 8.20
CA ALA A 131 11.99 -15.22 7.52
C ALA A 131 12.41 -15.98 6.24
N LYS A 132 13.32 -15.39 5.44
CA LYS A 132 13.86 -16.04 4.23
C LYS A 132 14.74 -17.26 4.56
N THR A 133 15.59 -17.16 5.58
CA THR A 133 16.68 -18.13 5.81
C THR A 133 16.32 -19.22 6.81
N GLY A 134 15.60 -18.90 7.87
CA GLY A 134 15.46 -19.73 9.07
C GLY A 134 16.72 -19.75 9.95
N ASP A 135 17.70 -18.88 9.66
CA ASP A 135 18.97 -18.81 10.39
C ASP A 135 18.83 -17.84 11.58
N THR A 136 18.94 -18.40 12.79
CA THR A 136 18.64 -17.69 14.04
C THR A 136 19.59 -16.54 14.33
N GLN A 137 20.76 -16.46 13.69
CA GLN A 137 21.66 -15.30 13.85
C GLN A 137 20.97 -13.99 13.45
N TRP A 138 20.03 -14.03 12.50
CA TRP A 138 19.29 -12.86 12.04
C TRP A 138 18.16 -12.52 13.00
N SER A 139 17.47 -13.52 13.56
CA SER A 139 16.52 -13.27 14.64
C SER A 139 17.18 -12.75 15.90
N ASP A 140 18.39 -13.20 16.23
CA ASP A 140 19.13 -12.73 17.42
C ASP A 140 19.53 -11.26 17.28
N LYS A 141 19.99 -10.85 16.08
CA LYS A 141 20.25 -9.43 15.77
C LYS A 141 18.97 -8.59 15.83
N CYS A 142 17.85 -9.10 15.30
CA CYS A 142 16.57 -8.40 15.37
C CYS A 142 16.13 -8.21 16.84
N LYS A 143 16.15 -9.28 17.65
CA LYS A 143 15.84 -9.24 19.09
C LYS A 143 16.76 -8.27 19.85
N PHE A 144 18.05 -8.21 19.51
CA PHE A 144 18.97 -7.24 20.12
C PHE A 144 18.48 -5.80 19.97
N ILE A 145 17.99 -5.41 18.79
CA ILE A 145 17.45 -4.06 18.55
C ILE A 145 16.12 -3.88 19.28
N LEU A 146 15.18 -4.83 19.14
CA LEU A 146 13.86 -4.74 19.77
C LEU A 146 13.96 -4.63 21.30
N ASN A 147 14.74 -5.51 21.91
CA ASN A 147 14.93 -5.55 23.37
C ASN A 147 15.76 -4.37 23.86
N GLY A 148 16.75 -3.93 23.08
CA GLY A 148 17.59 -2.78 23.40
C GLY A 148 16.82 -1.47 23.50
N TRP A 149 15.99 -1.17 22.49
CA TRP A 149 15.08 -0.02 22.54
C TRP A 149 14.03 -0.19 23.65
N ALA A 150 13.40 -1.35 23.76
CA ALA A 150 12.34 -1.55 24.75
C ALA A 150 12.79 -1.44 26.20
N SER A 151 14.03 -1.83 26.51
CA SER A 151 14.59 -1.75 27.87
C SER A 151 15.21 -0.40 28.19
N THR A 152 15.59 0.39 27.19
CA THR A 152 16.33 1.65 27.39
C THR A 152 15.46 2.89 27.24
N PHE A 153 14.52 2.88 26.28
CA PHE A 153 13.71 4.04 25.95
C PHE A 153 12.81 4.48 27.11
N GLN A 154 12.78 5.78 27.38
CA GLN A 154 11.94 6.40 28.38
C GLN A 154 10.96 7.39 27.74
N ASN A 155 11.45 8.29 26.87
CA ASN A 155 10.64 9.37 26.33
C ASN A 155 11.20 9.94 25.01
N TYR A 156 10.32 10.58 24.23
CA TYR A 156 10.69 11.58 23.23
C TYR A 156 10.71 12.99 23.85
N ALA A 157 11.50 13.89 23.27
CA ALA A 157 11.56 15.30 23.62
C ALA A 157 11.89 16.16 22.38
N PRO A 158 11.45 17.43 22.29
CA PRO A 158 11.93 18.34 21.24
C PRO A 158 13.45 18.59 21.39
N ILE A 159 14.15 18.88 20.28
CA ILE A 159 15.59 19.23 20.35
C ILE A 159 15.76 20.58 21.07
N ASP A 160 14.97 21.58 20.70
CA ASP A 160 14.94 22.87 21.38
C ASP A 160 13.56 23.56 21.29
N ALA A 161 13.46 24.76 21.85
CA ALA A 161 12.20 25.51 21.95
C ALA A 161 11.65 26.04 20.60
N SER A 162 12.44 26.00 19.52
CA SER A 162 11.98 26.38 18.18
C SER A 162 11.24 25.26 17.46
N ASP A 163 11.36 24.02 17.95
CA ASP A 163 10.68 22.87 17.38
C ASP A 163 9.21 22.80 17.80
N ASN A 164 8.38 22.24 16.92
CA ASN A 164 7.00 21.92 17.27
C ASN A 164 6.99 20.93 18.45
N PRO A 165 6.39 21.29 19.61
CA PRO A 165 6.40 20.42 20.80
C PRO A 165 5.70 19.07 20.57
N HIS A 166 4.82 18.99 19.57
CA HIS A 166 4.08 17.78 19.18
C HIS A 166 4.79 16.93 18.13
N GLN A 167 5.96 17.36 17.65
CA GLN A 167 6.73 16.59 16.66
C GLN A 167 7.12 15.19 17.18
N SER A 168 7.28 15.05 18.49
CA SER A 168 7.48 13.76 19.18
C SER A 168 6.34 12.77 18.94
N ASP A 169 5.09 13.24 18.89
CA ASP A 169 3.89 12.42 18.71
C ASP A 169 3.87 11.78 17.30
N LEU A 170 4.23 12.58 16.30
CA LEU A 170 4.38 12.12 14.93
C LEU A 170 5.56 11.17 14.76
N GLU A 171 6.70 11.48 15.38
CA GLU A 171 7.90 10.64 15.29
C GLU A 171 7.63 9.24 15.82
N ALA A 172 6.95 9.15 16.97
CA ALA A 172 6.47 7.88 17.52
C ALA A 172 5.57 7.13 16.54
N SER A 173 4.66 7.84 15.86
CA SER A 173 3.73 7.25 14.88
C SER A 173 4.44 6.72 13.62
N TRP A 174 5.56 7.32 13.22
CA TRP A 174 6.36 6.85 12.08
C TRP A 174 7.27 5.66 12.43
N THR A 175 7.94 5.68 13.58
CA THR A 175 8.93 4.63 13.89
C THR A 175 8.31 3.34 14.41
N THR A 176 7.24 3.45 15.21
CA THR A 176 6.64 2.31 15.93
C THR A 176 6.18 1.18 15.01
N PRO A 177 5.48 1.42 13.89
CA PRO A 177 4.96 0.34 13.04
C PRO A 177 6.04 -0.60 12.49
N SER A 178 7.22 -0.08 12.17
CA SER A 178 8.33 -0.88 11.66
C SER A 178 8.91 -1.81 12.74
N PHE A 179 9.03 -1.33 13.99
CA PHE A 179 9.39 -2.19 15.12
C PHE A 179 8.34 -3.27 15.35
N VAL A 180 7.06 -2.91 15.28
CA VAL A 180 5.97 -3.87 15.47
C VAL A 180 5.96 -4.92 14.37
N ALA A 181 6.12 -4.55 13.10
CA ALA A 181 6.21 -5.49 11.98
C ALA A 181 7.37 -6.49 12.17
N ALA A 182 8.52 -6.03 12.65
CA ALA A 182 9.65 -6.89 12.98
C ALA A 182 9.32 -7.84 14.14
N ALA A 183 8.77 -7.30 15.23
CA ALA A 183 8.39 -8.04 16.42
C ALA A 183 7.33 -9.13 16.13
N GLU A 184 6.36 -8.84 15.28
CA GLU A 184 5.33 -9.78 14.81
C GLU A 184 5.96 -11.00 14.12
N ILE A 185 6.89 -10.77 13.17
CA ILE A 185 7.61 -11.85 12.49
C ILE A 185 8.43 -12.68 13.49
N ILE A 186 9.21 -12.02 14.35
CA ILE A 186 10.07 -12.71 15.33
C ILE A 186 9.25 -13.51 16.34
N ARG A 187 8.08 -13.02 16.75
CA ARG A 187 7.24 -13.68 17.75
C ARG A 187 6.49 -14.87 17.18
N TYR A 188 5.98 -14.77 15.95
CA TYR A 188 4.96 -15.71 15.46
C TYR A 188 5.37 -16.52 14.22
N TYR A 189 6.30 -16.04 13.39
CA TYR A 189 6.67 -16.77 12.19
C TYR A 189 7.77 -17.82 12.47
N GLN A 190 7.57 -19.03 11.95
CA GLN A 190 8.49 -20.15 12.13
C GLN A 190 9.01 -20.65 10.76
N PRO A 191 9.96 -19.93 10.14
CA PRO A 191 10.49 -20.28 8.82
C PRO A 191 11.04 -21.71 8.77
N GLY A 192 10.39 -22.60 8.00
CA GLY A 192 10.78 -24.00 7.94
C GLY A 192 10.71 -24.73 9.29
N GLY A 193 9.83 -24.29 10.20
CA GLY A 193 9.68 -24.82 11.55
C GLY A 193 10.68 -24.27 12.58
N VAL A 194 11.55 -23.32 12.20
CA VAL A 194 12.53 -22.73 13.12
C VAL A 194 11.91 -21.55 13.86
N SER A 195 11.81 -21.66 15.19
CA SER A 195 11.40 -20.56 16.07
C SER A 195 12.56 -19.60 16.36
N ALA A 196 12.28 -18.30 16.43
CA ALA A 196 13.23 -17.29 16.89
C ALA A 196 13.52 -17.36 18.40
N ASN A 197 12.71 -18.12 19.15
CA ASN A 197 12.82 -18.30 20.61
C ASN A 197 12.94 -16.97 21.37
N TRP A 198 12.06 -16.01 21.06
CA TRP A 198 12.00 -14.73 21.77
C TRP A 198 11.42 -14.94 23.17
N ALA A 199 12.15 -14.53 24.21
CA ALA A 199 11.77 -14.86 25.58
C ALA A 199 10.49 -14.10 26.00
N ALA A 200 9.62 -14.77 26.76
CA ALA A 200 8.37 -14.17 27.24
C ALA A 200 8.58 -12.90 28.08
N SER A 201 9.66 -12.84 28.86
CA SER A 201 10.07 -11.65 29.60
C SER A 201 10.44 -10.49 28.69
N GLU A 202 11.16 -10.75 27.59
CA GLU A 202 11.54 -9.75 26.60
C GLU A 202 10.33 -9.23 25.81
N ILE A 203 9.40 -10.13 25.44
CA ILE A 203 8.11 -9.76 24.85
C ILE A 203 7.31 -8.86 25.79
N THR A 204 7.35 -9.12 27.10
CA THR A 204 6.70 -8.27 28.12
C THR A 204 7.35 -6.90 28.19
N THR A 205 8.68 -6.81 28.14
CA THR A 205 9.40 -5.53 28.08
C THR A 205 9.02 -4.73 26.82
N PHE A 206 8.97 -5.39 25.66
CA PHE A 206 8.54 -4.74 24.42
C PHE A 206 7.07 -4.30 24.47
N THR A 207 6.20 -5.08 25.09
CA THR A 207 4.80 -4.70 25.35
C THR A 207 4.70 -3.43 26.19
N ASN A 208 5.51 -3.30 27.24
CA ASN A 208 5.56 -2.10 28.08
C ASN A 208 6.07 -0.88 27.32
N TYR A 209 7.10 -1.07 26.48
CA TYR A 209 7.59 -0.02 25.57
C TYR A 209 6.48 0.48 24.63
N LEU A 210 5.74 -0.43 23.97
CA LEU A 210 4.64 -0.05 23.09
C LEU A 210 3.52 0.68 23.84
N ASN A 211 3.18 0.26 25.06
CA ASN A 211 2.19 0.98 25.88
C ASN A 211 2.67 2.39 26.23
N ASN A 212 3.93 2.56 26.66
CA ASN A 212 4.51 3.89 26.92
C ASN A 212 4.43 4.79 25.68
N VAL A 213 4.89 4.31 24.53
CA VAL A 213 4.90 5.09 23.28
C VAL A 213 3.47 5.42 22.82
N LYS A 214 2.57 4.45 22.88
CA LYS A 214 1.16 4.64 22.50
C LYS A 214 0.46 5.66 23.40
N ASP A 215 0.55 5.48 24.71
CA ASP A 215 -0.19 6.25 25.70
C ASP A 215 0.33 7.69 25.83
N ASN A 216 1.65 7.90 25.70
CA ASN A 216 2.25 9.24 25.88
C ASN A 216 2.50 10.02 24.58
N TYR A 217 2.33 9.41 23.40
CA TYR A 217 2.65 10.04 22.11
C TYR A 217 1.62 9.77 21.02
N ILE A 218 1.46 8.51 20.59
CA ILE A 218 0.61 8.19 19.41
C ILE A 218 -0.84 8.63 19.62
N ASN A 219 -1.39 8.40 20.82
CA ASN A 219 -2.75 8.81 21.18
C ASN A 219 -2.96 10.33 21.18
N HIS A 220 -1.89 11.13 21.28
CA HIS A 220 -1.97 12.58 21.30
C HIS A 220 -2.02 13.23 19.90
N THR A 221 -1.73 12.46 18.85
CA THR A 221 -1.64 12.99 17.47
C THR A 221 -3.00 13.38 16.90
N PHE A 222 -4.07 12.66 17.24
CA PHE A 222 -5.43 12.86 16.72
C PHE A 222 -6.39 13.27 17.82
N GLY A 223 -7.04 14.44 17.68
CA GLY A 223 -7.94 14.99 18.68
C GLY A 223 -7.25 15.46 19.98
N GLY A 224 -5.98 15.12 20.18
CA GLY A 224 -5.13 15.68 21.22
C GLY A 224 -4.91 17.18 20.99
N TYR A 225 -5.01 17.96 22.06
CA TYR A 225 -4.77 19.41 22.07
C TYR A 225 -5.80 20.29 21.33
N GLY A 226 -6.95 19.74 20.90
CA GLY A 226 -8.00 20.51 20.23
C GLY A 226 -7.70 20.87 18.77
N TYR A 227 -6.68 20.24 18.17
CA TYR A 227 -6.33 20.39 16.76
C TYR A 227 -6.69 19.13 15.98
N ASN A 228 -7.47 19.29 14.90
CA ASN A 228 -7.69 18.24 13.91
C ASN A 228 -6.74 18.49 12.73
N TYR A 229 -5.54 17.91 12.78
CA TYR A 229 -4.60 17.97 11.66
C TYR A 229 -5.11 17.08 10.52
N ASN A 230 -5.90 17.60 9.58
CA ASN A 230 -6.28 16.87 8.37
C ASN A 230 -5.07 16.76 7.42
N ASN A 231 -4.07 15.97 7.81
CA ASN A 231 -2.84 15.74 7.07
C ASN A 231 -2.24 14.36 7.43
N ASN A 232 -1.04 14.07 6.91
CA ASN A 232 -0.33 12.81 7.16
C ASN A 232 -0.13 12.42 8.64
N TRP A 233 -0.21 13.36 9.59
CA TRP A 233 -0.04 13.06 11.02
C TRP A 233 -1.17 12.17 11.53
N ASN A 234 -2.41 12.56 11.24
CA ASN A 234 -3.60 11.78 11.61
C ASN A 234 -3.57 10.40 10.95
N VAL A 235 -3.14 10.32 9.70
CA VAL A 235 -3.04 9.04 8.99
C VAL A 235 -1.97 8.14 9.63
N SER A 236 -0.79 8.70 9.92
CA SER A 236 0.33 7.96 10.52
C SER A 236 -0.02 7.41 11.89
N ALA A 237 -0.70 8.20 12.73
CA ALA A 237 -1.14 7.76 14.05
C ALA A 237 -2.22 6.66 13.99
N GLY A 238 -3.17 6.75 13.05
CA GLY A 238 -4.18 5.71 12.86
C GLY A 238 -3.56 4.38 12.43
N TYR A 239 -2.65 4.43 11.47
CA TYR A 239 -1.83 3.29 11.05
C TYR A 239 -1.02 2.69 12.21
N ALA A 240 -0.36 3.53 13.01
CA ALA A 240 0.43 3.07 14.15
C ALA A 240 -0.41 2.41 15.24
N LYS A 241 -1.59 2.97 15.56
CA LYS A 241 -2.56 2.35 16.47
C LYS A 241 -2.98 0.98 15.99
N MET A 242 -3.29 0.81 14.70
CA MET A 242 -3.68 -0.51 14.17
C MET A 242 -2.53 -1.53 14.28
N ALA A 243 -1.30 -1.16 13.92
CA ALA A 243 -0.14 -2.05 14.08
C ALA A 243 0.09 -2.44 15.55
N VAL A 244 0.09 -1.47 16.47
CA VAL A 244 0.21 -1.72 17.91
C VAL A 244 -0.94 -2.59 18.44
N GLY A 245 -2.17 -2.34 17.98
CA GLY A 245 -3.37 -3.08 18.33
C GLY A 245 -3.25 -4.57 17.99
N VAL A 246 -2.70 -4.89 16.80
CA VAL A 246 -2.39 -6.29 16.42
C VAL A 246 -1.47 -6.92 17.45
N PHE A 247 -0.26 -6.38 17.67
CA PHE A 247 0.74 -7.00 18.56
C PHE A 247 0.25 -7.15 20.01
N LEU A 248 -0.46 -6.15 20.51
CA LEU A 248 -1.05 -6.15 21.86
C LEU A 248 -2.30 -7.03 21.97
N ASN A 249 -2.81 -7.58 20.86
CA ASN A 249 -4.11 -8.24 20.79
C ASN A 249 -5.24 -7.34 21.35
N SER A 250 -5.19 -6.04 21.06
CA SER A 250 -6.12 -5.05 21.62
C SER A 250 -7.08 -4.53 20.55
N ALA A 251 -8.30 -5.08 20.56
CA ALA A 251 -9.41 -4.60 19.73
C ALA A 251 -9.68 -3.10 19.93
N THR A 252 -9.59 -2.61 21.18
CA THR A 252 -9.80 -1.19 21.48
C THR A 252 -8.80 -0.30 20.76
N VAL A 253 -7.49 -0.61 20.84
CA VAL A 253 -6.45 0.20 20.19
C VAL A 253 -6.56 0.09 18.67
N PHE A 254 -6.82 -1.11 18.15
CA PHE A 254 -6.97 -1.34 16.72
C PHE A 254 -8.16 -0.54 16.13
N ASN A 255 -9.35 -0.73 16.71
CA ASN A 255 -10.57 -0.10 16.21
C ASN A 255 -10.54 1.44 16.40
N ASP A 256 -9.82 1.96 17.40
CA ASP A 256 -9.59 3.40 17.54
C ASP A 256 -8.77 3.96 16.37
N GLY A 257 -7.69 3.27 15.98
CA GLY A 257 -6.89 3.63 14.80
C GLY A 257 -7.69 3.57 13.50
N GLU A 258 -8.48 2.52 13.32
CA GLU A 258 -9.33 2.34 12.14
C GLU A 258 -10.44 3.40 12.05
N ASN A 259 -11.10 3.72 13.17
CA ASN A 259 -12.12 4.77 13.22
C ASN A 259 -11.52 6.15 12.89
N GLN A 260 -10.33 6.44 13.42
CA GLN A 260 -9.58 7.66 13.12
C GLN A 260 -9.28 7.78 11.62
N LEU A 261 -8.86 6.70 10.95
CA LEU A 261 -8.59 6.70 9.51
C LEU A 261 -9.86 6.88 8.69
N ASN A 262 -10.96 6.24 9.09
CA ASN A 262 -12.27 6.42 8.48
C ASN A 262 -12.75 7.88 8.51
N ILE A 263 -12.53 8.58 9.63
CA ILE A 263 -12.82 10.02 9.76
C ILE A 263 -11.87 10.86 8.88
N THR A 264 -10.60 10.47 8.81
CA THR A 264 -9.56 11.25 8.13
C THR A 264 -9.61 11.10 6.60
N LEU A 265 -10.00 9.95 6.08
CA LEU A 265 -9.99 9.61 4.64
C LEU A 265 -10.70 10.65 3.75
N PRO A 266 -11.97 11.03 3.97
CA PRO A 266 -12.67 12.02 3.14
C PRO A 266 -12.10 13.44 3.26
N ALA A 267 -11.34 13.74 4.31
CA ALA A 267 -10.66 15.04 4.46
C ALA A 267 -9.31 15.10 3.71
N MET A 268 -8.72 13.94 3.42
CA MET A 268 -7.42 13.81 2.78
C MET A 268 -7.49 13.58 1.27
N ILE A 269 -8.54 12.89 0.82
CA ILE A 269 -8.75 12.55 -0.58
C ILE A 269 -10.17 13.00 -0.95
N ASN A 270 -10.24 14.07 -1.74
CA ASN A 270 -11.49 14.64 -2.22
C ASN A 270 -12.26 13.66 -3.11
N THR A 271 -13.52 13.99 -3.41
CA THR A 271 -14.43 13.14 -4.22
C THR A 271 -13.94 12.88 -5.64
N ASP A 272 -13.09 13.76 -6.17
CA ASP A 272 -12.43 13.65 -7.48
C ASP A 272 -11.03 12.98 -7.40
N GLY A 273 -10.67 12.45 -6.23
CA GLY A 273 -9.37 11.86 -5.93
C GLY A 273 -8.28 12.88 -5.60
N THR A 274 -8.54 14.19 -5.72
CA THR A 274 -7.53 15.22 -5.44
C THR A 274 -7.06 15.14 -3.99
N MET A 275 -5.74 15.24 -3.76
CA MET A 275 -5.15 15.30 -2.43
C MET A 275 -4.65 16.73 -2.14
N PRO A 276 -5.39 17.54 -1.34
CA PRO A 276 -5.02 18.93 -1.08
C PRO A 276 -3.64 19.11 -0.44
N GLU A 277 -3.17 18.12 0.32
CA GLU A 277 -1.89 18.17 1.03
C GLU A 277 -0.69 18.43 0.11
N GLU A 278 -0.68 17.87 -1.11
CA GLU A 278 0.37 18.18 -2.09
C GLU A 278 0.36 19.67 -2.48
N CYS A 279 -0.83 20.18 -2.79
CA CYS A 279 -1.03 21.54 -3.28
C CYS A 279 -0.77 22.59 -2.21
N ASP A 280 -1.05 22.28 -0.94
CA ASP A 280 -0.82 23.17 0.20
C ASP A 280 0.64 23.17 0.69
N ARG A 281 1.31 22.02 0.65
CA ARG A 281 2.71 21.87 1.12
C ARG A 281 3.74 22.19 0.05
N THR A 282 3.36 22.09 -1.22
CA THR A 282 4.23 22.32 -2.38
C THR A 282 5.43 21.35 -2.45
N ASP A 283 5.21 20.09 -2.08
CA ASP A 283 6.22 19.02 -2.13
C ASP A 283 5.65 17.66 -2.57
N CYS A 284 6.54 16.82 -3.09
CA CYS A 284 6.21 15.46 -3.55
C CYS A 284 6.30 14.40 -2.44
N VAL A 285 6.25 14.76 -1.16
CA VAL A 285 6.59 13.85 -0.06
C VAL A 285 5.42 13.63 0.87
N HIS A 286 4.81 14.68 1.39
CA HIS A 286 3.87 14.56 2.52
C HIS A 286 2.57 13.86 2.15
N TYR A 287 2.01 14.12 0.98
CA TYR A 287 0.78 13.42 0.55
C TYR A 287 1.03 11.93 0.33
N GLN A 288 2.26 11.54 -0.04
CA GLN A 288 2.64 10.13 -0.18
C GLN A 288 2.73 9.42 1.18
N TYR A 289 3.06 10.12 2.28
CA TYR A 289 2.92 9.58 3.64
C TYR A 289 1.47 9.22 3.94
N SER A 290 0.53 10.09 3.55
CA SER A 290 -0.90 9.84 3.71
C SER A 290 -1.35 8.63 2.89
N LEU A 291 -0.99 8.53 1.61
CA LEU A 291 -1.30 7.34 0.79
C LEU A 291 -0.70 6.05 1.38
N THR A 292 0.53 6.13 1.87
CA THR A 292 1.22 4.98 2.47
C THR A 292 0.56 4.53 3.76
N GLY A 293 0.27 5.46 4.68
CA GLY A 293 -0.39 5.16 5.95
C GLY A 293 -1.79 4.58 5.75
N PHE A 294 -2.61 5.14 4.86
CA PHE A 294 -3.92 4.59 4.53
C PHE A 294 -3.82 3.18 3.96
N THR A 295 -2.93 2.97 2.99
CA THR A 295 -2.76 1.67 2.35
C THR A 295 -2.27 0.62 3.32
N PHE A 296 -1.26 0.94 4.13
CA PHE A 296 -0.74 -0.03 5.10
C PHE A 296 -1.76 -0.37 6.18
N ALA A 297 -2.53 0.61 6.65
CA ALA A 297 -3.62 0.37 7.57
C ALA A 297 -4.73 -0.49 6.95
N ALA A 298 -5.12 -0.22 5.70
CA ALA A 298 -6.11 -1.00 4.98
C ALA A 298 -5.65 -2.44 4.74
N GLU A 299 -4.37 -2.65 4.44
CA GLU A 299 -3.79 -3.99 4.32
C GLU A 299 -3.81 -4.74 5.66
N ILE A 300 -3.45 -4.06 6.76
CA ILE A 300 -3.55 -4.62 8.11
C ILE A 300 -5.00 -5.02 8.42
N ALA A 301 -5.99 -4.16 8.13
CA ALA A 301 -7.40 -4.48 8.30
C ALA A 301 -7.82 -5.69 7.45
N LEU A 302 -7.39 -5.74 6.19
CA LEU A 302 -7.70 -6.85 5.28
C LEU A 302 -7.15 -8.17 5.80
N MET A 303 -5.93 -8.17 6.34
CA MET A 303 -5.34 -9.34 7.00
C MET A 303 -6.13 -9.79 8.23
N GLN A 304 -6.88 -8.88 8.86
CA GLN A 304 -7.85 -9.16 9.92
C GLN A 304 -9.26 -9.49 9.42
N GLY A 305 -9.44 -9.62 8.11
CA GLY A 305 -10.73 -9.94 7.48
C GLY A 305 -11.68 -8.74 7.41
N ASP A 306 -11.16 -7.51 7.45
CA ASP A 306 -11.91 -6.29 7.20
C ASP A 306 -11.38 -5.55 5.95
N ASN A 307 -12.16 -5.58 4.87
CA ASN A 307 -11.84 -4.88 3.62
C ASN A 307 -12.44 -3.46 3.55
N SER A 308 -13.08 -2.98 4.62
CA SER A 308 -13.87 -1.75 4.60
C SER A 308 -13.03 -0.52 4.30
N LEU A 309 -11.80 -0.41 4.83
CA LEU A 309 -10.90 0.71 4.54
C LEU A 309 -10.51 0.79 3.06
N TYR A 310 -10.22 -0.35 2.41
CA TYR A 310 -9.98 -0.38 0.97
C TYR A 310 -11.25 -0.03 0.18
N ALA A 311 -12.39 -0.61 0.54
CA ALA A 311 -13.65 -0.38 -0.17
C ALA A 311 -14.29 1.01 0.08
N ALA A 312 -13.84 1.73 1.11
CA ALA A 312 -14.48 2.96 1.56
C ALA A 312 -14.60 4.02 0.46
N LEU A 313 -15.76 4.69 0.43
CA LEU A 313 -16.02 5.85 -0.44
C LEU A 313 -15.72 5.58 -1.93
N SER A 314 -16.09 4.38 -2.39
CA SER A 314 -15.85 3.88 -3.76
C SER A 314 -14.36 3.74 -4.08
N ASN A 315 -13.63 2.99 -3.24
CA ASN A 315 -12.19 2.78 -3.37
C ASN A 315 -11.39 4.09 -3.34
N ARG A 316 -11.69 4.98 -2.38
CA ARG A 316 -11.12 6.34 -2.32
C ARG A 316 -9.59 6.36 -2.23
N ILE A 317 -8.98 5.37 -1.56
CA ILE A 317 -7.53 5.20 -1.55
C ILE A 317 -6.99 5.04 -2.98
N SER A 318 -7.65 4.23 -3.82
CA SER A 318 -7.27 4.04 -5.24
C SER A 318 -7.32 5.35 -6.03
N SER A 319 -8.36 6.17 -5.83
CA SER A 319 -8.46 7.47 -6.49
C SER A 319 -7.36 8.46 -6.07
N GLY A 320 -6.82 8.33 -4.84
CA GLY A 320 -5.65 9.09 -4.42
C GLY A 320 -4.37 8.68 -5.16
N TYR A 321 -4.24 7.40 -5.52
CA TYR A 321 -3.16 6.95 -6.41
C TYR A 321 -3.39 7.37 -7.87
N ASP A 322 -4.63 7.53 -8.32
CA ASP A 322 -4.90 8.18 -9.61
C ASP A 322 -4.47 9.64 -9.60
N PHE A 323 -4.65 10.35 -8.48
CA PHE A 323 -4.09 11.70 -8.30
C PHE A 323 -2.56 11.69 -8.30
N MET A 324 -1.93 10.76 -7.58
CA MET A 324 -0.47 10.58 -7.60
C MET A 324 0.05 10.36 -9.03
N TYR A 325 -0.64 9.55 -9.83
CA TYR A 325 -0.30 9.38 -11.25
C TYR A 325 -0.35 10.72 -12.00
N ARG A 326 -1.45 11.47 -11.87
CA ARG A 326 -1.54 12.77 -12.54
C ARG A 326 -0.46 13.76 -12.05
N SER A 327 -0.10 13.74 -10.77
CA SER A 327 0.98 14.55 -10.21
C SER A 327 2.35 14.19 -10.81
N PHE A 328 2.74 12.91 -10.80
CA PHE A 328 4.04 12.46 -11.33
C PHE A 328 4.21 12.70 -12.84
N PHE A 329 3.11 12.64 -13.59
CA PHE A 329 3.08 12.89 -15.03
C PHE A 329 2.65 14.32 -15.40
N GLN A 330 2.63 15.25 -14.43
CA GLN A 330 2.42 16.69 -14.65
C GLN A 330 1.12 17.04 -15.39
N ASN A 331 0.04 16.34 -15.03
CA ASN A 331 -1.30 16.49 -15.58
C ASN A 331 -2.26 17.24 -14.62
N ILE A 332 -1.74 17.97 -13.64
CA ILE A 332 -2.49 18.78 -12.67
C ILE A 332 -1.78 20.11 -12.42
N THR A 333 -2.47 21.08 -11.79
CA THR A 333 -1.94 22.42 -11.53
C THR A 333 -0.94 22.50 -10.37
N CYS A 334 -1.03 21.59 -9.40
CA CYS A 334 -0.09 21.49 -8.27
C CYS A 334 0.79 20.25 -8.42
N ASP A 335 1.62 20.22 -9.46
CA ASP A 335 2.48 19.10 -9.83
C ASP A 335 3.91 19.27 -9.29
N TYR A 336 4.09 19.01 -7.99
CA TYR A 336 5.41 19.11 -7.36
C TYR A 336 6.24 17.82 -7.50
N CYS A 337 5.62 16.78 -8.06
CA CYS A 337 6.29 15.56 -8.46
C CYS A 337 6.79 15.58 -9.90
N SER A 338 7.69 14.64 -10.18
CA SER A 338 8.12 14.31 -11.54
C SER A 338 8.36 12.81 -11.61
N THR A 339 8.56 12.29 -12.82
CA THR A 339 8.97 10.88 -13.01
C THR A 339 10.34 10.55 -12.42
N SER A 340 11.09 11.53 -11.91
CA SER A 340 12.35 11.34 -11.18
C SER A 340 12.17 11.40 -9.66
N SER A 341 10.98 11.75 -9.17
CA SER A 341 10.69 11.80 -7.74
C SER A 341 10.65 10.40 -7.12
N ALA A 342 10.97 10.33 -5.83
CA ALA A 342 10.87 9.09 -5.08
C ALA A 342 9.40 8.65 -4.91
N VAL A 343 9.16 7.36 -5.03
CA VAL A 343 7.85 6.73 -4.79
C VAL A 343 7.88 6.01 -3.45
N TYR A 344 6.88 6.29 -2.61
CA TYR A 344 6.77 5.69 -1.30
C TYR A 344 6.23 4.25 -1.33
N PRO A 345 6.55 3.43 -0.31
CA PRO A 345 6.34 1.99 -0.33
C PRO A 345 4.87 1.55 -0.33
N GLY A 346 3.94 2.46 0.02
CA GLY A 346 2.51 2.21 -0.09
C GLY A 346 2.05 1.81 -1.49
N LEU A 347 2.68 2.33 -2.54
CA LEU A 347 2.28 2.04 -3.93
C LEU A 347 2.28 0.54 -4.24
N GLU A 348 3.28 -0.22 -3.79
CA GLU A 348 3.31 -1.66 -4.11
C GLU A 348 2.18 -2.41 -3.45
N VAL A 349 1.85 -2.06 -2.20
CA VAL A 349 0.77 -2.70 -1.43
C VAL A 349 -0.59 -2.34 -2.05
N ALA A 350 -0.77 -1.07 -2.44
CA ALA A 350 -1.97 -0.63 -3.14
C ALA A 350 -2.11 -1.30 -4.51
N TYR A 351 -1.01 -1.42 -5.27
CA TYR A 351 -1.02 -2.10 -6.56
C TYR A 351 -1.32 -3.59 -6.42
N HIS A 352 -0.77 -4.25 -5.41
CA HIS A 352 -1.09 -5.63 -5.09
C HIS A 352 -2.60 -5.83 -4.86
N HIS A 353 -3.27 -4.88 -4.21
CA HIS A 353 -4.71 -4.93 -3.96
C HIS A 353 -5.56 -4.51 -5.18
N TYR A 354 -5.31 -3.34 -5.77
CA TYR A 354 -6.18 -2.73 -6.79
C TYR A 354 -5.76 -3.02 -8.24
N GLY A 355 -4.47 -3.23 -8.51
CA GLY A 355 -3.97 -3.61 -9.83
C GLY A 355 -4.21 -2.62 -10.97
N THR A 356 -4.40 -1.32 -10.70
CA THR A 356 -4.76 -0.36 -11.75
C THR A 356 -3.60 -0.05 -12.70
N SER A 357 -3.92 0.34 -13.94
CA SER A 357 -2.92 0.75 -14.94
C SER A 357 -2.11 1.97 -14.50
N ASN A 358 -2.74 2.91 -13.79
CA ASN A 358 -2.09 4.12 -13.28
C ASN A 358 -1.06 3.78 -12.20
N MET A 359 -1.40 2.89 -11.26
CA MET A 359 -0.46 2.37 -10.28
C MET A 359 0.67 1.59 -10.95
N ASN A 360 0.37 0.78 -11.98
CA ASN A 360 1.41 0.08 -12.72
C ASN A 360 2.38 1.05 -13.41
N ALA A 361 1.87 2.15 -13.99
CA ALA A 361 2.72 3.19 -14.57
C ALA A 361 3.59 3.89 -13.51
N LEU A 362 3.03 4.20 -12.35
CA LEU A 362 3.78 4.76 -11.21
C LEU A 362 4.92 3.85 -10.74
N ARG A 363 4.76 2.52 -10.83
CA ARG A 363 5.83 1.56 -10.49
C ARG A 363 7.03 1.64 -11.44
N THR A 364 6.85 2.25 -12.61
CA THR A 364 7.90 2.38 -13.62
C THR A 364 8.68 3.69 -13.57
N VAL A 365 8.24 4.63 -12.73
CA VAL A 365 8.93 5.93 -12.59
C VAL A 365 10.26 5.74 -11.85
N ASN A 366 11.15 6.71 -12.01
CA ASN A 366 12.47 6.73 -11.38
C ASN A 366 13.29 5.46 -11.64
N GLY A 367 13.20 4.92 -12.86
CA GLY A 367 13.98 3.76 -13.30
C GLY A 367 13.67 2.45 -12.56
N ASN A 368 12.41 2.22 -12.16
CA ASN A 368 11.98 1.08 -11.33
C ASN A 368 12.71 1.01 -9.96
N ALA A 369 13.31 2.10 -9.50
CA ALA A 369 14.11 2.10 -8.27
C ALA A 369 13.26 2.06 -6.99
N THR A 370 11.97 2.38 -7.09
CA THR A 370 11.03 2.55 -5.96
C THR A 370 9.65 2.06 -6.38
N PRO A 371 8.99 1.16 -5.62
CA PRO A 371 8.93 1.13 -4.15
C PRO A 371 9.85 0.09 -3.47
N VAL A 372 10.96 -0.26 -4.13
CA VAL A 372 11.88 -1.34 -3.77
C VAL A 372 12.66 -1.14 -2.44
N TYR A 373 12.68 0.06 -1.85
CA TYR A 373 13.47 0.39 -0.65
C TYR A 373 12.65 1.02 0.48
N ALA A 374 13.20 1.01 1.70
CA ALA A 374 12.76 1.92 2.73
C ALA A 374 12.91 3.38 2.24
N PRO A 375 11.94 4.26 2.56
CA PRO A 375 12.08 5.69 2.32
C PRO A 375 13.43 6.22 2.86
N ALA A 376 14.03 7.17 2.15
CA ALA A 376 15.34 7.71 2.53
C ALA A 376 15.34 8.35 3.94
N ASP A 377 14.18 8.81 4.40
CA ASP A 377 13.95 9.39 5.71
C ASP A 377 13.55 8.36 6.79
N ASN A 378 13.40 7.08 6.41
CA ASN A 378 13.09 5.93 7.27
C ASN A 378 11.81 6.10 8.13
N THR A 379 10.79 6.80 7.62
CA THR A 379 9.53 7.05 8.35
C THR A 379 8.46 5.98 8.19
N PHE A 380 8.56 5.13 7.17
CA PHE A 380 7.66 4.01 6.92
C PHE A 380 8.45 2.75 6.63
N LEU A 381 7.88 1.58 6.95
CA LEU A 381 8.49 0.31 6.57
C LEU A 381 8.62 0.22 5.05
N GLY A 382 9.74 -0.33 4.61
CA GLY A 382 10.08 -0.51 3.19
C GLY A 382 9.96 -1.95 2.71
N PHE A 383 10.71 -2.25 1.64
CA PHE A 383 10.83 -3.58 1.05
C PHE A 383 9.50 -4.17 0.57
N THR A 384 8.50 -3.32 0.27
CA THR A 384 7.18 -3.78 -0.16
C THR A 384 7.22 -4.47 -1.52
N THR A 385 8.18 -4.14 -2.39
CA THR A 385 8.46 -4.96 -3.58
C THR A 385 8.93 -6.38 -3.22
N TYR A 386 9.68 -6.57 -2.13
CA TYR A 386 10.03 -7.93 -1.68
C TYR A 386 8.82 -8.66 -1.09
N THR A 387 7.92 -7.97 -0.39
CA THR A 387 6.84 -8.61 0.39
C THR A 387 5.46 -8.61 -0.28
N HIS A 388 5.23 -7.82 -1.34
CA HIS A 388 3.91 -7.64 -1.95
C HIS A 388 3.91 -7.69 -3.49
N TYR A 389 5.01 -7.30 -4.15
CA TYR A 389 5.05 -7.37 -5.63
C TYR A 389 4.90 -8.82 -6.10
N ASN A 390 3.85 -9.12 -6.87
CA ASN A 390 3.55 -10.47 -7.37
C ASN A 390 3.56 -11.53 -6.25
N VAL A 391 3.15 -11.14 -5.03
CA VAL A 391 3.00 -12.04 -3.87
C VAL A 391 1.52 -12.36 -3.69
N GLY A 392 1.05 -13.49 -4.20
CA GLY A 392 -0.28 -14.01 -3.84
C GLY A 392 -0.21 -14.75 -2.50
N GLY A 393 -0.55 -14.09 -1.38
CA GLY A 393 -0.17 -14.58 -0.05
C GLY A 393 -1.19 -14.49 1.09
N GLY A 394 -2.47 -14.26 0.78
CA GLY A 394 -3.58 -14.46 1.70
C GLY A 394 -4.74 -15.11 0.93
N ASN A 395 -4.46 -16.21 0.25
CA ASN A 395 -5.40 -16.90 -0.64
C ASN A 395 -6.04 -15.95 -1.69
N THR A 396 -5.21 -15.48 -2.63
CA THR A 396 -5.69 -14.83 -3.84
C THR A 396 -4.98 -15.42 -5.09
N THR A 397 -5.56 -16.34 -5.86
CA THR A 397 -6.37 -15.90 -7.01
C THR A 397 -7.27 -14.82 -6.47
N PRO A 398 -7.13 -13.52 -6.87
CA PRO A 398 -8.07 -12.50 -6.37
C PRO A 398 -9.41 -13.19 -6.39
N PRO A 399 -10.13 -13.33 -5.24
CA PRO A 399 -11.38 -14.07 -5.26
C PRO A 399 -12.04 -13.51 -6.48
N PRO A 400 -12.37 -14.33 -7.52
CA PRO A 400 -12.91 -13.74 -8.72
C PRO A 400 -14.00 -12.88 -8.15
N SER A 401 -13.87 -11.56 -8.28
CA SER A 401 -14.81 -10.72 -7.57
C SER A 401 -16.16 -11.23 -8.08
N ASN A 402 -17.22 -11.21 -7.27
CA ASN A 402 -18.54 -11.50 -7.85
C ASN A 402 -18.76 -10.63 -9.10
N ASN A 403 -18.05 -9.51 -9.16
CA ASN A 403 -17.74 -8.77 -10.36
C ASN A 403 -16.62 -9.44 -11.17
N PRO A 404 -16.84 -9.76 -12.44
CA PRO A 404 -15.78 -10.23 -13.32
C PRO A 404 -14.57 -9.29 -13.29
N PRO A 405 -13.34 -9.78 -13.53
CA PRO A 405 -12.13 -8.95 -13.53
C PRO A 405 -12.06 -8.12 -14.83
N ILE A 406 -13.02 -7.21 -15.00
CA ILE A 406 -13.21 -6.37 -16.18
C ILE A 406 -11.94 -5.56 -16.43
N GLY A 407 -11.51 -5.53 -17.69
CA GLY A 407 -10.29 -4.85 -18.13
C GLY A 407 -9.02 -5.70 -17.97
N THR A 408 -9.10 -6.90 -17.40
CA THR A 408 -7.96 -7.82 -17.26
C THR A 408 -7.94 -8.89 -18.36
N VAL A 409 -6.77 -9.51 -18.55
CA VAL A 409 -6.59 -10.71 -19.38
C VAL A 409 -6.51 -11.93 -18.45
N ILE A 410 -7.27 -12.96 -18.78
CA ILE A 410 -7.38 -14.19 -17.99
C ILE A 410 -7.08 -15.42 -18.83
N SER A 411 -6.76 -16.54 -18.17
CA SER A 411 -6.87 -17.90 -18.73
C SER A 411 -7.92 -18.69 -17.95
N LEU A 412 -8.61 -19.60 -18.66
CA LEU A 412 -9.63 -20.48 -18.08
C LEU A 412 -9.13 -21.91 -18.13
N LYS A 413 -9.03 -22.57 -16.98
CA LYS A 413 -8.62 -23.96 -16.86
C LYS A 413 -9.82 -24.83 -16.52
N GLY A 414 -10.19 -25.75 -17.40
CA GLY A 414 -11.28 -26.68 -17.15
C GLY A 414 -10.95 -27.68 -16.04
N PHE A 415 -11.98 -28.38 -15.58
CA PHE A 415 -11.89 -29.42 -14.54
C PHE A 415 -10.84 -30.51 -14.83
N ASN A 416 -10.56 -30.77 -16.11
CA ASN A 416 -9.53 -31.70 -16.57
C ASN A 416 -8.09 -31.19 -16.41
N GLY A 417 -7.90 -30.00 -15.83
CA GLY A 417 -6.59 -29.35 -15.66
C GLY A 417 -5.99 -28.80 -16.96
N LYS A 418 -6.78 -28.68 -18.03
CA LYS A 418 -6.38 -28.15 -19.33
C LYS A 418 -7.01 -26.77 -19.57
N TYR A 419 -6.40 -25.98 -20.44
CA TYR A 419 -6.86 -24.63 -20.75
C TYR A 419 -7.85 -24.62 -21.92
N VAL A 420 -8.80 -23.70 -21.80
CA VAL A 420 -9.76 -23.33 -22.84
C VAL A 420 -9.04 -22.53 -23.93
N SER A 421 -9.24 -22.92 -25.19
CA SER A 421 -8.71 -22.24 -26.36
C SER A 421 -9.84 -21.60 -27.17
N GLY A 422 -9.63 -20.35 -27.55
CA GLY A 422 -10.42 -19.64 -28.57
C GLY A 422 -10.15 -20.15 -29.99
N GLU A 423 -9.15 -21.03 -30.18
CA GLU A 423 -8.80 -21.66 -31.46
C GLU A 423 -8.60 -20.64 -32.60
N ASN A 424 -8.12 -19.45 -32.25
CA ASN A 424 -7.99 -18.29 -33.15
C ASN A 424 -9.29 -17.93 -33.92
N GLY A 425 -10.44 -18.42 -33.45
CA GLY A 425 -11.74 -18.27 -34.11
C GLY A 425 -11.85 -18.94 -35.47
N THR A 426 -11.02 -19.95 -35.79
CA THR A 426 -11.11 -20.72 -37.05
C THR A 426 -11.96 -21.97 -36.91
N GLN A 427 -12.19 -22.43 -35.68
CA GLN A 427 -13.02 -23.59 -35.35
C GLN A 427 -13.72 -23.40 -34.00
N ALA A 428 -14.53 -24.39 -33.60
CA ALA A 428 -15.19 -24.40 -32.30
C ALA A 428 -14.17 -24.50 -31.15
N MET A 429 -14.45 -23.83 -30.04
CA MET A 429 -13.56 -23.76 -28.88
C MET A 429 -13.38 -25.13 -28.21
N THR A 430 -12.17 -25.41 -27.71
CA THR A 430 -11.87 -26.67 -27.01
C THR A 430 -11.16 -26.42 -25.68
N CYS A 431 -11.24 -27.38 -24.75
CA CYS A 431 -10.56 -27.32 -23.44
C CYS A 431 -9.51 -28.44 -23.31
N THR A 432 -8.51 -28.42 -24.19
CA THR A 432 -7.54 -29.52 -24.37
C THR A 432 -6.09 -29.10 -24.13
N ARG A 433 -5.82 -27.80 -23.98
CA ARG A 433 -4.46 -27.27 -24.00
C ARG A 433 -3.74 -27.52 -22.69
N ALA A 434 -2.52 -28.03 -22.75
CA ALA A 434 -1.72 -28.29 -21.55
C ALA A 434 -1.14 -27.00 -20.94
N THR A 435 -1.00 -25.95 -21.75
CA THR A 435 -0.43 -24.65 -21.39
C THR A 435 -1.29 -23.55 -22.01
N ALA A 436 -1.42 -22.41 -21.34
CA ALA A 436 -2.04 -21.23 -21.93
C ALA A 436 -1.04 -20.51 -22.84
N GLY A 437 -1.38 -20.34 -24.11
CA GLY A 437 -0.72 -19.44 -25.05
C GLY A 437 -1.71 -18.39 -25.57
N ASP A 438 -1.40 -17.78 -26.71
CA ASP A 438 -2.15 -16.63 -27.25
C ASP A 438 -3.64 -16.90 -27.43
N TRP A 439 -4.02 -18.12 -27.81
CA TRP A 439 -5.43 -18.48 -28.06
C TRP A 439 -6.18 -18.84 -26.79
N GLU A 440 -5.47 -19.11 -25.69
CA GLU A 440 -6.05 -19.51 -24.40
C GLU A 440 -6.21 -18.32 -23.44
N HIS A 441 -5.82 -17.13 -23.89
CA HIS A 441 -6.00 -15.87 -23.17
C HIS A 441 -7.22 -15.11 -23.65
N PHE A 442 -7.99 -14.60 -22.69
CA PHE A 442 -9.23 -13.88 -22.92
C PHE A 442 -9.20 -12.56 -22.16
N THR A 443 -9.45 -11.45 -22.85
CA THR A 443 -9.76 -10.18 -22.20
C THR A 443 -11.20 -10.22 -21.71
N VAL A 444 -11.42 -9.85 -20.45
CA VAL A 444 -12.76 -9.67 -19.87
C VAL A 444 -13.18 -8.23 -20.08
N LEU A 445 -14.30 -8.00 -20.76
CA LEU A 445 -14.81 -6.67 -21.07
C LEU A 445 -16.22 -6.49 -20.49
N ASP A 446 -16.55 -5.27 -20.09
CA ASP A 446 -17.89 -4.93 -19.62
C ASP A 446 -18.90 -5.03 -20.78
N ALA A 447 -20.00 -5.74 -20.56
CA ALA A 447 -21.10 -5.88 -21.51
C ALA A 447 -22.38 -5.12 -21.09
N GLY A 448 -22.32 -4.38 -19.98
CA GLY A 448 -23.49 -3.76 -19.34
C GLY A 448 -24.34 -4.78 -18.58
N ASP A 449 -25.28 -4.28 -17.77
CA ASP A 449 -26.25 -5.10 -16.99
C ASP A 449 -25.60 -6.20 -16.12
N GLY A 450 -24.38 -5.96 -15.64
CA GLY A 450 -23.62 -6.93 -14.83
C GLY A 450 -23.11 -8.15 -15.62
N LYS A 451 -23.07 -8.06 -16.95
CA LYS A 451 -22.58 -9.12 -17.85
C LYS A 451 -21.20 -8.78 -18.40
N VAL A 452 -20.55 -9.79 -18.98
CA VAL A 452 -19.26 -9.63 -19.65
C VAL A 452 -19.23 -10.19 -21.05
N TYR A 453 -18.29 -9.65 -21.82
CA TYR A 453 -17.75 -10.29 -23.00
C TYR A 453 -16.41 -10.94 -22.67
N LEU A 454 -16.13 -12.08 -23.31
CA LEU A 454 -14.79 -12.65 -23.41
C LEU A 454 -14.28 -12.45 -24.83
N ARG A 455 -13.05 -11.94 -24.95
CA ARG A 455 -12.43 -11.66 -26.25
C ARG A 455 -11.05 -12.30 -26.34
N SER A 456 -10.82 -13.11 -27.37
CA SER A 456 -9.50 -13.68 -27.68
C SER A 456 -9.16 -13.42 -29.15
N MET A 457 -7.90 -13.14 -29.46
CA MET A 457 -7.43 -12.82 -30.82
C MET A 457 -8.28 -11.77 -31.54
N GLY A 458 -8.76 -10.77 -30.80
CA GLY A 458 -9.59 -9.70 -31.33
C GLY A 458 -11.05 -10.08 -31.63
N LYS A 459 -11.47 -11.33 -31.36
CA LYS A 459 -12.81 -11.86 -31.64
C LYS A 459 -13.53 -12.22 -30.34
N TYR A 460 -14.84 -12.07 -30.30
CA TYR A 460 -15.68 -12.34 -29.14
C TYR A 460 -16.14 -13.79 -29.11
N VAL A 461 -16.21 -14.34 -27.91
CA VAL A 461 -16.76 -15.66 -27.62
C VAL A 461 -18.28 -15.61 -27.75
N SER A 462 -18.86 -16.48 -28.56
CA SER A 462 -20.30 -16.66 -28.74
C SER A 462 -20.74 -17.97 -28.13
N SER A 463 -21.77 -17.93 -27.28
CA SER A 463 -22.45 -19.12 -26.77
C SER A 463 -23.21 -19.88 -27.86
N GLU A 464 -23.38 -19.27 -29.05
CA GLU A 464 -24.21 -19.77 -30.15
C GLU A 464 -25.63 -20.13 -29.69
N ASN A 465 -26.09 -19.45 -28.63
CA ASN A 465 -27.35 -19.67 -27.93
C ASN A 465 -27.57 -21.14 -27.46
N GLY A 466 -26.49 -21.93 -27.37
CA GLY A 466 -26.54 -23.36 -27.07
C GLY A 466 -27.05 -24.26 -28.20
N THR A 467 -27.20 -23.72 -29.41
CA THR A 467 -27.69 -24.50 -30.58
C THR A 467 -26.57 -25.27 -31.29
N GLN A 468 -25.33 -24.87 -31.08
CA GLN A 468 -24.12 -25.51 -31.59
C GLN A 468 -22.95 -25.28 -30.62
N ALA A 469 -21.77 -25.82 -30.96
CA ALA A 469 -20.57 -25.63 -30.18
C ALA A 469 -20.16 -24.14 -30.11
N ILE A 470 -19.59 -23.73 -28.98
CA ILE A 470 -19.16 -22.36 -28.71
C ILE A 470 -18.04 -21.97 -29.68
N THR A 471 -18.09 -20.74 -30.21
CA THR A 471 -17.07 -20.21 -31.11
C THR A 471 -16.46 -18.93 -30.57
N CYS A 472 -15.25 -18.58 -30.99
CA CYS A 472 -14.59 -17.30 -30.68
C CYS A 472 -14.28 -16.53 -31.97
N ASN A 473 -15.30 -16.26 -32.79
CA ASN A 473 -15.11 -15.73 -34.15
C ASN A 473 -15.83 -14.40 -34.44
N ARG A 474 -16.60 -13.85 -33.48
CA ARG A 474 -17.39 -12.64 -33.71
C ARG A 474 -16.53 -11.38 -33.67
N THR A 475 -16.65 -10.51 -34.66
CA THR A 475 -15.93 -9.22 -34.69
C THR A 475 -16.71 -8.08 -34.01
N THR A 476 -18.01 -8.26 -33.83
CA THR A 476 -18.91 -7.35 -33.11
C THR A 476 -19.78 -8.18 -32.17
N PRO A 477 -19.89 -7.83 -30.89
CA PRO A 477 -20.68 -8.60 -29.94
C PRO A 477 -22.16 -8.21 -30.00
N GLY A 478 -23.04 -9.19 -29.82
CA GLY A 478 -24.46 -9.05 -29.58
C GLY A 478 -24.87 -9.86 -28.34
N ASP A 479 -26.15 -10.23 -28.26
CA ASP A 479 -26.68 -10.88 -27.05
C ASP A 479 -26.05 -12.25 -26.78
N TRP A 480 -25.71 -13.03 -27.81
CA TRP A 480 -25.14 -14.38 -27.63
C TRP A 480 -23.69 -14.40 -27.14
N GLU A 481 -23.02 -13.24 -27.17
CA GLU A 481 -21.65 -13.06 -26.67
C GLU A 481 -21.64 -12.58 -25.21
N LYS A 482 -22.80 -12.26 -24.62
CA LYS A 482 -22.92 -11.84 -23.23
C LYS A 482 -22.94 -13.06 -22.31
N PHE A 483 -22.11 -13.03 -21.28
CA PHE A 483 -22.07 -14.05 -20.24
C PHE A 483 -22.39 -13.46 -18.87
N THR A 484 -23.22 -14.15 -18.10
CA THR A 484 -23.25 -13.95 -16.65
C THR A 484 -21.99 -14.58 -16.07
N TRP A 485 -21.22 -13.80 -15.32
CA TRP A 485 -20.10 -14.28 -14.55
C TRP A 485 -20.60 -14.81 -13.21
N GLY A 486 -20.35 -16.08 -12.91
CA GLY A 486 -20.62 -16.68 -11.61
C GLY A 486 -19.34 -17.12 -10.93
N VAL A 487 -19.30 -17.07 -9.61
CA VAL A 487 -18.15 -17.50 -8.81
C VAL A 487 -18.62 -18.61 -7.88
N ASN A 488 -17.96 -19.75 -7.95
CA ASN A 488 -18.26 -20.89 -7.11
C ASN A 488 -17.55 -20.75 -5.75
N ALA A 489 -18.05 -21.49 -4.76
CA ALA A 489 -17.48 -21.48 -3.41
C ALA A 489 -16.01 -21.95 -3.34
N ASP A 490 -15.55 -22.72 -4.34
CA ASP A 490 -14.18 -23.22 -4.45
C ASP A 490 -13.23 -22.27 -5.22
N GLY A 491 -13.70 -21.06 -5.59
CA GLY A 491 -12.92 -20.05 -6.30
C GLY A 491 -12.85 -20.26 -7.81
N THR A 492 -13.43 -21.34 -8.34
CA THR A 492 -13.65 -21.48 -9.79
C THR A 492 -14.78 -20.55 -10.25
N ILE A 493 -14.85 -20.29 -11.55
CA ILE A 493 -15.89 -19.44 -12.14
C ILE A 493 -16.82 -20.26 -13.04
N THR A 494 -18.03 -19.76 -13.24
CA THR A 494 -18.98 -20.26 -14.24
C THR A 494 -19.32 -19.14 -15.22
N LEU A 495 -19.64 -19.54 -16.45
CA LEU A 495 -20.11 -18.64 -17.48
C LEU A 495 -21.48 -19.12 -17.93
N GLN A 496 -22.51 -18.29 -17.75
CA GLN A 496 -23.86 -18.58 -18.23
C GLN A 496 -24.14 -17.75 -19.48
N GLY A 497 -24.45 -18.41 -20.59
CA GLY A 497 -24.79 -17.73 -21.84
C GLY A 497 -26.17 -17.06 -21.78
N PHE A 498 -26.50 -16.31 -22.83
CA PHE A 498 -27.78 -15.61 -22.97
C PHE A 498 -29.01 -16.52 -22.84
N ASN A 499 -28.91 -17.78 -23.26
CA ASN A 499 -29.96 -18.80 -23.14
C ASN A 499 -30.20 -19.28 -21.69
N GLY A 500 -29.49 -18.72 -20.70
CA GLY A 500 -29.59 -19.14 -19.30
C GLY A 500 -28.94 -20.51 -19.01
N LYS A 501 -28.12 -21.04 -19.91
CA LYS A 501 -27.38 -22.30 -19.73
C LYS A 501 -25.91 -22.04 -19.49
N PHE A 502 -25.25 -22.98 -18.81
CA PHE A 502 -23.84 -22.90 -18.48
C PHE A 502 -22.96 -23.40 -19.62
N VAL A 503 -21.84 -22.72 -19.80
CA VAL A 503 -20.73 -23.13 -20.64
C VAL A 503 -20.05 -24.34 -19.99
N SER A 504 -19.81 -25.38 -20.78
CA SER A 504 -19.15 -26.61 -20.37
C SER A 504 -17.88 -26.82 -21.18
N SER A 505 -16.81 -27.17 -20.48
CA SER A 505 -15.55 -27.65 -21.06
C SER A 505 -15.69 -29.00 -21.78
N GLU A 506 -16.80 -29.72 -21.52
CA GLU A 506 -17.03 -31.10 -21.95
C GLU A 506 -15.84 -32.01 -21.59
N ASN A 507 -15.18 -31.72 -20.47
CA ASN A 507 -13.95 -32.39 -20.01
C ASN A 507 -12.81 -32.40 -21.05
N GLY A 508 -12.89 -31.59 -22.10
CA GLY A 508 -11.95 -31.59 -23.23
C GLY A 508 -12.07 -32.80 -24.16
N THR A 509 -13.14 -33.62 -24.07
CA THR A 509 -13.33 -34.76 -24.97
C THR A 509 -14.00 -34.39 -26.29
N GLN A 510 -14.62 -33.20 -26.34
CA GLN A 510 -15.27 -32.63 -27.52
C GLN A 510 -15.22 -31.10 -27.47
N ALA A 511 -15.76 -30.44 -28.50
CA ALA A 511 -15.90 -28.99 -28.52
C ALA A 511 -16.81 -28.50 -27.37
N MET A 512 -16.52 -27.33 -26.84
CA MET A 512 -17.23 -26.75 -25.71
C MET A 512 -18.68 -26.40 -26.08
N THR A 513 -19.61 -26.58 -25.14
CA THR A 513 -21.04 -26.33 -25.37
C THR A 513 -21.62 -25.37 -24.34
N CYS A 514 -22.76 -24.74 -24.64
CA CYS A 514 -23.51 -23.89 -23.71
C CYS A 514 -24.95 -24.42 -23.53
N THR A 515 -25.07 -25.65 -23.03
CA THR A 515 -26.34 -26.39 -23.00
C THR A 515 -26.77 -26.83 -21.59
N ARG A 516 -25.90 -26.67 -20.59
CA ARG A 516 -26.05 -27.28 -19.27
C ARG A 516 -26.97 -26.44 -18.39
N THR A 517 -27.93 -27.08 -17.74
CA THR A 517 -28.91 -26.38 -16.87
C THR A 517 -28.39 -26.13 -15.46
N THR A 518 -27.31 -26.81 -15.08
CA THR A 518 -26.67 -26.76 -13.76
C THR A 518 -25.16 -26.77 -13.97
N ALA A 519 -24.43 -26.03 -13.15
CA ALA A 519 -22.96 -26.07 -13.14
C ALA A 519 -22.47 -27.12 -12.14
N SER A 520 -21.68 -28.09 -12.60
CA SER A 520 -21.04 -29.07 -11.73
C SER A 520 -19.83 -29.71 -12.41
N GLY A 521 -18.63 -29.32 -12.00
CA GLY A 521 -17.39 -29.87 -12.54
C GLY A 521 -17.03 -29.26 -13.89
N TRP A 522 -17.58 -29.77 -15.00
CA TRP A 522 -17.15 -29.37 -16.34
C TRP A 522 -17.55 -27.95 -16.74
N GLU A 523 -18.53 -27.37 -16.06
CA GLU A 523 -18.97 -25.99 -16.22
C GLU A 523 -18.21 -24.99 -15.32
N SER A 524 -17.29 -25.50 -14.52
CA SER A 524 -16.44 -24.73 -13.60
C SER A 524 -15.04 -24.58 -14.16
N PHE A 525 -14.51 -23.36 -14.11
CA PHE A 525 -13.21 -23.01 -14.67
C PHE A 525 -12.31 -22.38 -13.60
N GLY A 526 -11.10 -22.91 -13.43
CA GLY A 526 -10.03 -22.25 -12.69
C GLY A 526 -9.57 -20.99 -13.42
N LEU A 527 -9.39 -19.90 -12.68
CA LEU A 527 -8.97 -18.61 -13.21
C LEU A 527 -7.47 -18.41 -13.00
N ASN A 528 -6.71 -18.21 -14.08
CA ASN A 528 -5.26 -17.92 -14.04
C ASN A 528 -4.41 -18.95 -13.26
N GLN A 529 -4.70 -20.25 -13.46
CA GLN A 529 -4.08 -21.37 -12.74
C GLN A 529 -3.18 -22.25 -13.60
#